data_AF-A0A537VRR6-F1
#
_entry.id   AF-A0A537VRR6-F1
#
_cell.length_a   1.000
_cell.length_b   1.000
_cell.length_c   1.000
_cell.angle_alpha   90.00
_cell.angle_beta   90.00
_cell.angle_gamma   90.00
#
_symmetry.space_group_name_H-M   'P 1'
#
loop_
_entity.id
_entity.type
_entity.pdbx_description
1 polymer ?
#
loop_
_entity_poly.entity_id
_entity_poly.type
_entity_poly.pdbx_seq_one_letter_code
_entity_poly.pdbx_strand_id
1 'polypeptide(L)'
;MTQITLLQGDITEQDADAIVNAANSSLMGGGGVDGAIHRKGGREILLECQRLRATTLEQGLPPGKAVATTAGNLKARWVIHTVGPVYSKKEDRSR
;
A
#
# COMPACT_ATOMS: atom_id res chain seq x y z
N MET A 1 -18.87 16.29 -9.64
CA MET A 1 -18.71 16.90 -8.29
C MET A 1 -17.92 15.89 -7.45
N THR A 2 -16.92 16.33 -6.68
CA THR A 2 -16.10 15.42 -5.86
C THR A 2 -16.81 15.12 -4.54
N GLN A 3 -16.88 13.85 -4.15
CA GLN A 3 -17.45 13.41 -2.87
C GLN A 3 -16.35 12.85 -1.97
N ILE A 4 -16.41 13.17 -0.68
CA ILE A 4 -15.56 12.58 0.36
C ILE A 4 -16.48 11.95 1.40
N THR A 5 -16.25 10.68 1.70
CA THR A 5 -17.08 9.89 2.62
C THR A 5 -16.20 9.30 3.70
N LEU A 6 -16.66 9.38 4.95
CA LEU A 6 -16.05 8.68 6.07
C LEU A 6 -16.81 7.37 6.29
N LEU A 7 -16.08 6.26 6.32
CA LEU A 7 -16.64 4.94 6.52
C LEU A 7 -15.78 4.15 7.50
N GLN A 8 -16.43 3.47 8.44
CA GLN A 8 -15.78 2.51 9.33
C GLN A 8 -15.96 1.11 8.73
N GLY A 9 -14.86 0.40 8.47
CA GLY A 9 -14.90 -0.94 7.88
C GLY A 9 -13.52 -1.52 7.60
N ASP A 10 -13.50 -2.67 6.92
CA ASP A 10 -12.28 -3.31 6.43
C ASP A 10 -11.97 -2.82 5.01
N ILE A 11 -10.78 -2.24 4.81
CA ILE A 11 -10.37 -1.67 3.52
C ILE A 11 -10.30 -2.74 2.42
N THR A 12 -10.06 -4.00 2.77
CA THR A 12 -9.96 -5.09 1.78
C THR A 12 -11.30 -5.47 1.16
N GLU A 13 -12.41 -5.06 1.79
CA GLU A 13 -13.78 -5.37 1.35
C GLU A 13 -14.42 -4.23 0.54
N GLN A 14 -13.71 -3.10 0.40
CA GLN A 14 -14.23 -1.90 -0.24
C GLN A 14 -14.31 -2.08 -1.75
N ASP A 15 -15.46 -1.74 -2.31
CA ASP A 15 -15.70 -1.70 -3.75
C ASP A 15 -15.28 -0.32 -4.28
N ALA A 16 -14.06 -0.25 -4.77
CA ALA A 16 -13.44 0.95 -5.29
C ALA A 16 -12.43 0.59 -6.38
N ASP A 17 -12.12 1.52 -7.27
CA ASP A 17 -11.13 1.27 -8.33
C ASP A 17 -9.74 0.95 -7.79
N ALA A 18 -9.35 1.63 -6.72
CA ALA A 18 -8.08 1.42 -6.04
C ALA A 18 -8.25 1.57 -4.52
N ILE A 19 -7.47 0.79 -3.78
CA ILE A 19 -7.27 1.01 -2.34
C ILE A 19 -5.82 1.43 -2.07
N VAL A 20 -5.62 2.14 -0.97
CA VAL A 20 -4.28 2.60 -0.57
C VAL A 20 -3.78 1.75 0.59
N ASN A 21 -2.59 1.17 0.42
CA ASN A 21 -1.89 0.42 1.45
C ASN A 21 -0.89 1.32 2.19
N ALA A 22 -0.95 1.32 3.52
CA ALA A 22 0.10 1.88 4.37
C ALA A 22 1.28 0.91 4.43
N ALA A 23 2.12 0.97 3.41
CA ALA A 23 3.25 0.08 3.21
C ALA A 23 4.50 0.57 3.94
N ASN A 24 5.52 -0.29 3.97
CA ASN A 24 6.87 0.07 4.38
C ASN A 24 7.80 0.08 3.16
N SER A 25 8.98 0.71 3.30
CA SER A 25 9.95 0.84 2.20
C SER A 25 10.39 -0.47 1.57
N SER A 26 10.25 -1.60 2.28
CA SER A 26 10.62 -2.89 1.70
C SER A 26 9.65 -3.37 0.61
N LEU A 27 8.38 -2.96 0.66
CA LEU A 27 7.27 -3.52 -0.12
C LEU A 27 7.04 -5.04 0.06
N MET A 28 7.70 -5.68 1.03
CA MET A 28 7.64 -7.14 1.23
C MET A 28 6.56 -7.57 2.22
N GLY A 29 5.46 -6.81 2.28
CA GLY A 29 4.41 -6.97 3.27
C GLY A 29 4.86 -6.65 4.70
N GLY A 30 3.94 -6.88 5.64
CA GLY A 30 4.10 -6.48 7.03
C GLY A 30 2.90 -6.88 7.89
N GLY A 31 2.72 -6.17 9.00
CA GLY A 31 1.56 -6.31 9.88
C GLY A 31 0.42 -5.35 9.51
N GLY A 32 -0.55 -5.18 10.42
CA GLY A 32 -1.62 -4.18 10.26
C GLY A 32 -2.40 -4.30 8.96
N VAL A 33 -2.66 -3.14 8.32
CA VAL A 33 -3.39 -3.06 7.06
C VAL A 33 -2.63 -3.68 5.88
N ASP A 34 -1.30 -3.54 5.86
CA ASP A 34 -0.42 -4.13 4.85
C ASP A 34 -0.54 -5.65 4.83
N GLY A 35 -0.44 -6.26 6.01
CA GLY A 35 -0.67 -7.69 6.17
C GLY A 35 -2.08 -8.14 5.78
N ALA A 36 -3.11 -7.34 6.09
CA ALA A 36 -4.49 -7.66 5.71
C ALA A 36 -4.68 -7.66 4.19
N ILE A 37 -4.15 -6.63 3.51
CA ILE A 37 -4.17 -6.50 2.05
C ILE A 37 -3.44 -7.67 1.39
N HIS A 38 -2.21 -8.00 1.83
CA HIS A 38 -1.46 -9.13 1.27
C HIS A 38 -2.16 -10.48 1.50
N ARG A 39 -2.76 -10.70 2.68
CA ARG A 39 -3.47 -11.96 2.97
C ARG A 39 -4.71 -12.15 2.10
N LYS A 40 -5.53 -11.10 1.94
CA LYS A 40 -6.79 -11.19 1.19
C LYS A 40 -6.60 -11.02 -0.32
N GLY A 41 -5.71 -10.13 -0.75
CA GLY A 41 -5.40 -9.92 -2.16
C GLY A 41 -4.53 -11.02 -2.77
N GLY A 42 -3.92 -11.87 -1.96
CA GLY A 42 -3.20 -13.06 -2.42
C GLY A 42 -1.79 -12.77 -2.90
N ARG A 43 -1.15 -13.81 -3.47
CA ARG A 43 0.29 -13.80 -3.79
C ARG A 43 0.66 -12.84 -4.92
N GLU A 44 -0.27 -12.48 -5.79
CA GLU A 44 -0.01 -11.63 -6.96
C GLU A 44 0.52 -10.24 -6.56
N ILE A 45 -0.05 -9.64 -5.51
CA ILE A 45 0.42 -8.37 -4.95
C ILE A 45 1.90 -8.46 -4.56
N LEU A 46 2.27 -9.53 -3.84
CA LEU A 46 3.65 -9.71 -3.38
C LEU A 46 4.60 -9.97 -4.55
N LEU A 47 4.18 -10.73 -5.56
CA LEU A 47 5.00 -11.01 -6.73
C LEU A 47 5.30 -9.73 -7.54
N GLU A 48 4.31 -8.84 -7.71
CA GLU A 48 4.54 -7.55 -8.35
C GLU A 48 5.41 -6.63 -7.50
N CYS A 49 5.21 -6.59 -6.19
CA CYS A 49 6.09 -5.86 -5.27
C CYS A 49 7.55 -6.37 -5.37
N GLN A 50 7.76 -7.68 -5.43
CA GLN A 50 9.08 -8.29 -5.62
C GLN A 50 9.70 -7.90 -6.96
N ARG A 51 8.90 -7.88 -8.04
CA ARG A 51 9.36 -7.45 -9.36
C ARG A 51 9.81 -5.98 -9.34
N LEU A 52 9.03 -5.10 -8.71
CA LEU A 52 9.40 -3.70 -8.55
C LEU A 52 10.69 -3.55 -7.75
N ARG A 53 10.81 -4.27 -6.62
CA ARG A 53 12.05 -4.31 -5.82
C ARG A 53 13.25 -4.85 -6.59
N ALA A 54 13.07 -5.74 -7.55
CA ALA A 54 14.15 -6.30 -8.35
C ALA A 54 14.52 -5.47 -9.59
N THR A 55 13.79 -4.39 -9.90
CA THR A 55 13.96 -3.65 -11.16
C THR A 55 14.02 -2.14 -10.96
N THR A 56 12.94 -1.51 -10.53
CA THR A 56 12.81 -0.05 -10.47
C THR A 56 13.00 0.52 -9.07
N LEU A 57 12.87 -0.32 -8.04
CA LEU A 57 12.91 0.06 -6.62
C LEU A 57 13.91 -0.82 -5.85
N GLU A 58 15.12 -1.01 -6.38
CA GLU A 58 16.17 -1.83 -5.76
C GLU A 58 16.42 -1.46 -4.29
N GLN A 59 16.47 -0.16 -4.01
CA GLN A 59 16.68 0.39 -2.66
C GLN A 59 15.40 0.51 -1.81
N GLY A 60 14.27 0.01 -2.32
CA GLY A 60 12.96 0.16 -1.69
C GLY A 60 12.23 1.43 -2.11
N LEU A 61 10.99 1.57 -1.64
CA LEU A 61 10.16 2.76 -1.87
C LEU A 61 10.49 3.83 -0.83
N PRO A 62 10.98 5.03 -1.22
CA PRO A 62 11.27 6.09 -0.28
C PRO A 62 10.00 6.60 0.44
N PRO A 63 10.11 7.11 1.68
CA PRO A 63 9.02 7.84 2.31
C PRO A 63 8.47 8.96 1.42
N GLY A 64 7.15 9.16 1.44
CA GLY A 64 6.45 10.14 0.62
C GLY A 64 6.26 9.75 -0.85
N LYS A 65 6.66 8.53 -1.25
CA LYS A 65 6.45 7.99 -2.60
C LYS A 65 5.40 6.89 -2.59
N ALA A 66 4.82 6.64 -3.77
CA ALA A 66 3.82 5.61 -3.99
C ALA A 66 4.10 4.82 -5.28
N VAL A 67 3.66 3.56 -5.30
CA VAL A 67 3.69 2.68 -6.47
C VAL A 67 2.41 1.85 -6.53
N ALA A 68 1.98 1.45 -7.71
CA ALA A 68 0.77 0.64 -7.89
C ALA A 68 1.12 -0.80 -8.29
N THR A 69 0.30 -1.75 -7.84
CA THR A 69 0.26 -3.15 -8.29
C THR A 69 -1.18 -3.54 -8.59
N THR A 70 -1.38 -4.69 -9.24
CA THR A 70 -2.67 -5.40 -9.19
C THR A 70 -3.15 -5.53 -7.75
N ALA A 71 -4.47 -5.60 -7.56
CA ALA A 71 -5.07 -5.92 -6.26
C ALA A 71 -5.30 -7.42 -6.04
N GLY A 72 -4.95 -8.26 -7.03
CA GLY A 72 -5.14 -9.70 -6.98
C GLY A 72 -6.60 -10.08 -6.72
N ASN A 73 -6.86 -10.77 -5.60
CA ASN A 73 -8.19 -11.28 -5.26
C ASN A 73 -9.13 -10.25 -4.61
N LEU A 74 -8.70 -9.01 -4.39
CA LEU A 74 -9.56 -7.98 -3.79
C LEU A 74 -10.65 -7.54 -4.79
N LYS A 75 -11.72 -6.91 -4.27
CA LYS A 75 -12.74 -6.27 -5.13
C LYS A 75 -12.18 -5.09 -5.92
N ALA A 76 -11.17 -4.42 -5.34
CA ALA A 76 -10.49 -3.34 -6.02
C ALA A 76 -9.69 -3.82 -7.22
N ARG A 77 -9.39 -2.91 -8.15
CA ARG A 77 -8.57 -3.23 -9.34
C ARG A 77 -7.08 -3.02 -9.07
N TRP A 78 -6.76 -2.03 -8.24
CA TRP A 78 -5.39 -1.64 -7.91
C TRP A 78 -5.15 -1.53 -6.41
N VAL A 79 -3.93 -1.83 -5.99
CA VAL A 79 -3.41 -1.43 -4.69
C VAL A 79 -2.31 -0.39 -4.92
N ILE A 80 -2.49 0.78 -4.31
CA ILE A 80 -1.47 1.83 -4.29
C ILE A 80 -0.71 1.71 -2.96
N HIS A 81 0.54 1.27 -3.03
CA HIS A 81 1.44 1.17 -1.88
C HIS A 81 2.13 2.50 -1.66
N THR A 82 1.96 3.10 -0.49
CA THR A 82 2.63 4.34 -0.12
C THR A 82 3.35 4.21 1.21
N VAL A 83 4.51 4.86 1.34
CA VAL A 83 5.30 4.85 2.57
C VAL A 83 5.11 6.16 3.30
N GLY A 84 4.37 6.12 4.40
CA GLY A 84 4.22 7.24 5.31
C GLY A 84 5.50 7.48 6.13
N PRO A 85 5.70 8.70 6.66
CA PRO A 85 6.83 8.99 7.53
C PRO A 85 6.69 8.30 8.88
N VAL A 86 7.82 7.85 9.44
CA VAL A 86 7.86 7.38 10.82
C VAL A 86 7.86 8.59 11.75
N TYR A 87 6.87 8.68 12.64
CA TYR A 87 6.75 9.76 13.61
C TYR A 87 8.03 9.92 14.45
N SER A 88 8.44 11.18 14.67
CA SER A 88 9.55 11.56 15.54
C SER A 88 9.13 12.72 16.43
N LYS A 89 9.51 12.66 17.71
CA LYS A 89 9.29 13.77 18.67
C LYS A 89 10.26 14.94 18.46
N LYS A 90 11.38 14.71 17.77
CA LYS A 90 12.50 15.66 17.66
C LYS A 90 12.65 16.30 16.29
N GLU A 91 12.05 15.70 15.26
CA GLU A 91 12.26 16.05 13.87
C GLU A 91 10.93 15.96 13.13
N ASP A 92 10.59 16.99 12.35
CA ASP A 92 9.47 16.92 11.43
C ASP A 92 9.88 16.14 10.17
N ARG A 93 9.20 15.03 9.92
CA ARG A 93 9.43 14.13 8.78
C ARG A 93 8.24 14.10 7.82
N SER A 94 7.27 15.02 7.96
CA SER A 94 6.06 15.01 7.13
C SER A 94 6.22 15.62 5.75
N ARG A 95 7.42 16.06 5.38
CA ARG A 95 7.73 16.73 4.11
C ARG A 95 8.33 15.79 3.09
#